data_AF-A0A1V4S9R0-F1
#
_entry.id   AF-A0A1V4S9R0-F1
#
_cell.length_a   1.000
_cell.length_b   1.000
_cell.length_c   1.000
_cell.angle_alpha   90.00
_cell.angle_beta   90.00
_cell.angle_gamma   90.00
#
_symmetry.space_group_name_H-M   'P 1'
#
loop_
_entity.id
_entity.type
_entity.pdbx_description
1 polymer ?
#
loop_
_entity_poly.entity_id
_entity_poly.type
_entity_poly.pdbx_seq_one_letter_code
_entity_poly.pdbx_strand_id
1 'polypeptide(L)'
;MKICRVINLKQLITGIAVFLFGSLEYLLTRPADSTCMEKIVGWFRGSSSSVGIYGDMGGCVPEFAHPFSFAIITMALFPGSGRKTRGFICFFWLFIELFFEAGQRFGNEIASYIPSFCERIYILDNLKSYFVKGVYDPNDIFAIFLGIIAAYIIGELTSRSQSARDGIYVYT
;
A
#
# COMPACT_ATOMS: atom_id res chain seq x y z
N MET A 1 32.54 -10.83 8.34
CA MET A 1 31.39 -10.71 7.42
C MET A 1 30.13 -10.85 8.27
N LYS A 2 29.37 -9.76 8.52
CA LYS A 2 28.15 -9.85 9.33
C LYS A 2 27.12 -10.64 8.53
N ILE A 3 26.68 -11.78 9.06
CA ILE A 3 25.55 -12.53 8.51
C ILE A 3 24.37 -11.56 8.48
N CYS A 4 23.98 -11.15 7.27
CA CYS A 4 22.77 -10.36 7.09
C CYS A 4 21.61 -11.23 7.57
N ARG A 5 20.88 -10.77 8.58
CA ARG A 5 19.49 -11.22 8.74
C ARG A 5 18.83 -10.97 7.40
N VAL A 6 18.18 -12.00 6.87
CA VAL A 6 17.57 -11.93 5.54
C VAL A 6 16.31 -11.04 5.59
N ILE A 7 15.61 -10.99 6.74
CA ILE A 7 14.32 -10.28 6.88
C ILE A 7 14.13 -9.69 8.29
N ASN A 8 13.56 -8.49 8.40
CA ASN A 8 13.01 -7.93 9.65
C ASN A 8 11.56 -8.40 9.85
N LEU A 9 11.37 -9.49 10.61
CA LEU A 9 10.06 -10.10 10.80
C LEU A 9 9.02 -9.15 11.42
N LYS A 10 9.43 -8.24 12.32
CA LYS A 10 8.49 -7.28 12.93
C LYS A 10 7.91 -6.35 11.88
N GLN A 11 8.77 -5.77 11.04
CA GLN A 11 8.34 -4.91 9.93
C GLN A 11 7.46 -5.70 8.96
N LEU A 12 7.85 -6.92 8.59
CA LEU A 12 7.07 -7.75 7.67
C LEU A 12 5.65 -8.03 8.20
N ILE A 13 5.52 -8.47 9.46
CA ILE A 13 4.21 -8.75 10.07
C ILE A 13 3.38 -7.46 10.16
N THR A 14 3.97 -6.35 10.60
CA THR A 14 3.27 -5.07 10.68
C THR A 14 2.75 -4.61 9.32
N GLY A 15 3.58 -4.67 8.28
CA GLY A 15 3.18 -4.29 6.93
C GLY A 15 2.09 -5.19 6.36
N ILE A 16 2.20 -6.51 6.54
CA ILE A 16 1.15 -7.45 6.09
C ILE A 16 -0.16 -7.22 6.84
N ALA A 17 -0.12 -7.00 8.15
CA ALA A 17 -1.32 -6.79 8.96
C ALA A 17 -2.07 -5.52 8.54
N VAL A 18 -1.36 -4.41 8.32
CA VAL A 18 -1.98 -3.16 7.85
C VAL A 18 -2.49 -3.28 6.42
N PHE A 19 -1.76 -3.98 5.54
CA PHE A 19 -2.22 -4.24 4.17
C PHE A 19 -3.52 -5.03 4.13
N LEU A 20 -3.61 -6.11 4.92
CA LEU A 20 -4.82 -6.92 5.02
C LEU A 20 -5.99 -6.13 5.60
N PHE A 21 -5.73 -5.29 6.60
CA PHE A 21 -6.75 -4.42 7.19
C PHE A 21 -7.28 -3.40 6.17
N GLY A 22 -6.40 -2.69 5.46
CA GLY A 22 -6.79 -1.76 4.41
C GLY A 22 -7.51 -2.44 3.24
N SER A 23 -7.04 -3.62 2.84
CA SER A 23 -7.71 -4.43 1.81
C SER A 23 -9.10 -4.87 2.24
N LEU A 24 -9.27 -5.27 3.50
CA LEU A 24 -10.56 -5.66 4.05
C LEU A 24 -11.52 -4.47 4.10
N GLU A 25 -11.06 -3.31 4.55
CA GLU A 25 -11.85 -2.08 4.54
C GLU A 25 -12.28 -1.74 3.11
N TYR A 26 -11.35 -1.71 2.16
CA TYR A 26 -11.61 -1.43 0.75
C TYR A 26 -12.66 -2.37 0.16
N LEU A 27 -12.53 -3.67 0.46
CA LEU A 27 -13.50 -4.67 0.04
C LEU A 27 -14.86 -4.49 0.68
N LEU A 28 -14.96 -3.98 1.91
CA LEU A 28 -16.23 -3.77 2.60
C LEU A 28 -16.94 -2.50 2.14
N THR A 29 -16.20 -1.44 1.83
CA THR A 29 -16.76 -0.11 1.56
C THR A 29 -16.93 0.22 0.08
N ARG A 30 -16.13 -0.34 -0.84
CA ARG A 30 -16.26 -0.07 -2.27
C ARG A 30 -17.25 -1.01 -3.00
N PRO A 31 -17.98 -0.51 -4.03
CA PRO A 31 -18.84 -1.35 -4.87
C PRO A 31 -18.03 -2.45 -5.58
N ALA A 32 -18.58 -3.66 -5.66
CA ALA A 32 -17.89 -4.84 -6.21
C ALA A 32 -17.37 -4.60 -7.64
N ASP A 33 -18.12 -3.83 -8.42
CA ASP A 33 -17.97 -3.47 -9.85
C ASP A 33 -16.74 -2.60 -10.17
N SER A 34 -15.99 -2.22 -9.13
CA SER A 34 -14.79 -1.36 -9.21
C SER A 34 -13.51 -2.10 -8.82
N THR A 35 -13.60 -3.40 -8.50
CA THR A 35 -12.46 -4.17 -7.96
C THR A 35 -12.08 -5.31 -8.89
N CYS A 36 -10.77 -5.59 -9.00
CA CYS A 36 -10.28 -6.81 -9.66
C CYS A 36 -10.85 -8.09 -9.04
N MET A 37 -11.39 -7.98 -7.83
CA MET A 37 -12.00 -9.05 -7.08
C MET A 37 -13.51 -9.16 -7.31
N GLU A 38 -14.11 -8.43 -8.25
CA GLU A 38 -15.55 -8.52 -8.58
C GLU A 38 -16.01 -9.98 -8.77
N LYS A 39 -15.20 -10.77 -9.49
CA LYS A 39 -15.49 -12.20 -9.75
C LYS A 39 -15.43 -13.08 -8.49
N ILE A 40 -14.57 -12.74 -7.52
CA ILE A 40 -14.38 -13.53 -6.29
C ILE A 40 -15.35 -13.06 -5.20
N VAL A 41 -15.48 -11.74 -5.03
CA VAL A 41 -16.29 -11.09 -4.00
C VAL A 41 -17.77 -11.08 -4.37
N GLY A 42 -18.12 -10.96 -5.66
CA GLY A 42 -19.50 -11.08 -6.14
C GLY A 42 -20.13 -12.44 -5.84
N TRP A 43 -19.30 -13.49 -5.74
CA TRP A 43 -19.74 -14.83 -5.34
C TRP A 43 -20.10 -14.91 -3.85
N PHE A 44 -19.40 -14.16 -2.98
CA PHE A 44 -19.65 -14.13 -1.54
C PHE A 44 -20.68 -13.07 -1.11
N ARG A 45 -20.81 -11.95 -1.83
CA ARG A 45 -21.61 -10.79 -1.40
C ARG A 45 -23.04 -10.73 -1.95
N GLY A 46 -23.41 -11.58 -2.91
CA GLY A 46 -24.79 -11.71 -3.43
C GLY A 46 -25.58 -10.41 -3.52
N SER A 47 -25.45 -9.64 -4.61
CA SER A 47 -26.25 -8.44 -4.95
C SER A 47 -26.52 -7.43 -3.81
N SER A 48 -25.69 -7.39 -2.76
CA SER A 48 -25.94 -6.57 -1.59
C SER A 48 -25.16 -5.26 -1.66
N SER A 49 -25.85 -4.17 -1.36
CA SER A 49 -25.37 -2.79 -1.39
C SER A 49 -24.17 -2.56 -0.46
N SER A 50 -23.30 -1.63 -0.85
CA SER A 50 -22.14 -1.19 -0.06
C SER A 50 -22.59 -0.76 1.35
N VAL A 51 -22.09 -1.45 2.39
CA VAL A 51 -22.28 -1.02 3.77
C VAL A 51 -21.22 0.04 4.04
N GLY A 52 -21.62 1.31 4.08
CA GLY A 52 -20.72 2.40 4.43
C GLY A 52 -20.37 2.37 5.92
N ILE A 53 -19.45 1.50 6.32
CA ILE A 53 -19.06 1.32 7.73
C ILE A 53 -18.39 2.60 8.28
N TYR A 54 -17.74 3.39 7.41
CA TYR A 54 -16.96 4.57 7.77
C TYR A 54 -17.46 5.89 7.16
N GLY A 55 -18.62 5.89 6.48
CA GLY A 55 -19.13 7.10 5.80
C GLY A 55 -18.10 7.73 4.85
N ASP A 56 -18.02 9.07 4.84
CA ASP A 56 -17.09 9.85 3.99
C ASP A 56 -15.60 9.59 4.30
N MET A 57 -15.27 8.97 5.45
CA MET A 57 -13.88 8.65 5.83
C MET A 57 -13.39 7.29 5.34
N GLY A 58 -14.28 6.42 4.84
CA GLY A 58 -13.91 5.08 4.37
C GLY A 58 -12.92 5.11 3.20
N GLY A 59 -12.99 6.16 2.36
CA GLY A 59 -12.07 6.32 1.24
C GLY A 59 -10.59 6.46 1.62
N CYS A 60 -10.29 7.06 2.78
CA CYS A 60 -8.92 7.44 3.13
C CYS A 60 -8.13 6.32 3.86
N VAL A 61 -8.80 5.28 4.36
CA VAL A 61 -8.13 4.20 5.11
C VAL A 61 -7.22 3.37 4.20
N PRO A 62 -7.67 2.92 3.01
CA PRO A 62 -6.80 2.22 2.06
C PRO A 62 -5.64 3.10 1.57
N GLU A 63 -5.90 4.39 1.35
CA GLU A 63 -4.93 5.37 0.85
C GLU A 63 -3.82 5.68 1.87
N PHE A 64 -4.11 5.55 3.17
CA PHE A 64 -3.08 5.49 4.20
C PHE A 64 -2.36 4.13 4.24
N ALA A 65 -3.14 3.04 4.18
CA ALA A 65 -2.66 1.69 4.43
C ALA A 65 -1.70 1.18 3.35
N HIS A 66 -1.93 1.49 2.07
CA HIS A 66 -1.09 1.07 0.95
C HIS A 66 0.35 1.61 1.05
N PRO A 67 0.60 2.94 1.02
CA PRO A 67 1.94 3.48 1.12
C PRO A 67 2.65 3.03 2.38
N PHE A 68 1.92 2.96 3.51
CA PHE A 68 2.48 2.49 4.77
C PHE A 68 2.99 1.06 4.65
N SER A 69 2.13 0.15 4.18
CA SER A 69 2.39 -1.28 4.15
C SER A 69 3.50 -1.61 3.16
N PHE A 70 3.45 -1.05 1.95
CA PHE A 70 4.46 -1.31 0.93
C PHE A 70 5.84 -0.79 1.33
N ALA A 71 5.91 0.41 1.95
CA ALA A 71 7.16 0.94 2.45
C ALA A 71 7.74 0.05 3.57
N ILE A 72 6.92 -0.34 4.56
CA ILE A 72 7.36 -1.19 5.67
C ILE A 72 7.77 -2.59 5.22
N ILE A 73 7.01 -3.23 4.32
CA ILE A 73 7.36 -4.54 3.75
C ILE A 73 8.67 -4.44 2.97
N THR A 74 8.85 -3.40 2.17
CA THR A 74 10.10 -3.17 1.42
C THR A 74 11.26 -3.01 2.39
N MET A 75 11.13 -2.18 3.44
CA MET A 75 12.16 -2.06 4.48
C MET A 75 12.47 -3.38 5.17
N ALA A 76 11.47 -4.25 5.38
CA ALA A 76 11.65 -5.54 6.00
C ALA A 76 12.61 -6.45 5.22
N LEU A 77 12.65 -6.30 3.89
CA LEU A 77 13.57 -7.02 3.00
C LEU A 77 15.00 -6.44 3.02
N PHE A 78 15.17 -5.24 3.60
CA PHE A 78 16.47 -4.59 3.77
C PHE A 78 16.76 -4.26 5.25
N PRO A 79 16.83 -5.27 6.14
CA PRO A 79 16.92 -5.09 7.60
C PRO A 79 18.19 -4.38 8.08
N GLY A 80 19.26 -4.37 7.27
CA GLY A 80 20.52 -3.65 7.54
C GLY A 80 20.61 -2.27 6.90
N SER A 81 19.53 -1.80 6.29
CA SER A 81 19.54 -0.54 5.54
C SER A 81 19.71 0.68 6.46
N GLY A 82 20.45 1.68 5.97
CA GLY A 82 20.65 2.94 6.70
C GLY A 82 19.42 3.86 6.58
N ARG A 83 19.44 4.95 7.36
CA ARG A 83 18.40 6.00 7.34
C ARG A 83 18.12 6.54 5.93
N LYS A 84 19.16 6.67 5.09
CA LYS A 84 19.05 7.14 3.70
C LYS A 84 18.23 6.18 2.84
N THR A 85 18.52 4.88 2.92
CA THR A 85 17.80 3.85 2.16
C THR A 85 16.34 3.77 2.58
N ARG A 86 16.03 3.86 3.88
CA ARG A 86 14.64 3.96 4.35
C ARG A 86 13.92 5.19 3.82
N GLY A 87 14.59 6.34 3.82
CA GLY A 87 14.06 7.57 3.21
C GLY A 87 13.78 7.41 1.72
N PHE A 88 14.67 6.74 0.98
CA PHE A 88 14.47 6.44 -0.43
C PHE A 88 13.28 5.50 -0.67
N ILE A 89 13.13 4.45 0.14
CA ILE A 89 11.97 3.53 0.08
C ILE A 89 10.67 4.31 0.30
N CYS A 90 10.60 5.16 1.33
CA CYS A 90 9.45 6.01 1.60
C CYS A 90 9.16 6.96 0.44
N PHE A 91 10.18 7.63 -0.11
CA PHE A 91 10.01 8.54 -1.22
C PHE A 91 9.54 7.84 -2.50
N PHE A 92 10.08 6.65 -2.77
CA PHE A 92 9.65 5.82 -3.89
C PHE A 92 8.16 5.47 -3.78
N TRP A 93 7.72 4.95 -2.64
CA TRP A 93 6.30 4.62 -2.45
C TRP A 93 5.40 5.85 -2.44
N LEU A 94 5.83 6.97 -1.83
CA LEU A 94 5.13 8.24 -1.92
C LEU A 94 4.91 8.67 -3.36
N PHE A 95 5.96 8.60 -4.19
CA PHE A 95 5.88 8.97 -5.60
C PHE A 95 4.91 8.07 -6.37
N ILE A 96 4.96 6.75 -6.13
CA ILE A 96 4.08 5.79 -6.79
C ILE A 96 2.60 6.07 -6.44
N GLU A 97 2.25 6.25 -5.17
CA GLU A 97 0.87 6.51 -4.77
C GLU A 97 0.38 7.87 -5.31
N LEU A 98 1.20 8.92 -5.22
CA LEU A 98 0.85 10.23 -5.80
C LEU A 98 0.71 10.17 -7.32
N PHE A 99 1.48 9.32 -8.00
CA PHE A 99 1.34 9.11 -9.44
C PHE A 99 0.01 8.44 -9.79
N PHE A 100 -0.41 7.43 -9.02
CA PHE A 100 -1.72 6.80 -9.21
C PHE A 100 -2.85 7.78 -8.95
N GLU A 101 -2.77 8.55 -7.86
CA GLU A 101 -3.76 9.57 -7.50
C GLU A 101 -3.87 10.67 -8.56
N ALA A 102 -2.72 11.19 -9.02
CA ALA A 102 -2.68 12.14 -10.12
C ALA A 102 -3.22 11.55 -11.43
N GLY A 103 -3.01 10.25 -11.66
CA GLY A 103 -3.55 9.56 -12.82
C GLY A 103 -5.08 9.50 -12.84
N GLN A 104 -5.73 9.35 -11.67
CA GLN A 104 -7.19 9.37 -11.57
C GLN A 104 -7.77 10.74 -11.96
N ARG A 105 -7.04 11.83 -11.71
CA ARG A 105 -7.43 13.19 -12.15
C ARG A 105 -7.51 13.32 -13.67
N PHE A 106 -6.73 12.55 -14.42
CA PHE A 106 -6.67 12.54 -15.89
C PHE A 106 -7.11 11.18 -16.44
N GLY A 107 -8.12 10.57 -15.81
CA GLY A 107 -8.45 9.15 -15.98
C GLY A 107 -8.64 8.72 -17.44
N ASN A 108 -9.39 9.51 -18.23
CA ASN A 108 -9.67 9.20 -19.64
C ASN A 108 -8.41 9.33 -20.50
N GLU A 109 -7.61 10.36 -20.27
CA GLU A 109 -6.36 10.60 -20.97
C GLU A 109 -5.35 9.50 -20.67
N ILE A 110 -5.14 9.16 -19.38
CA ILE A 110 -4.23 8.10 -18.94
C ILE A 110 -4.68 6.74 -19.49
N ALA A 111 -5.97 6.44 -19.45
CA ALA A 111 -6.51 5.18 -19.96
C ALA A 111 -6.22 4.96 -21.45
N SER A 112 -6.12 6.04 -22.25
CA SER A 112 -5.77 5.97 -23.67
C SER A 112 -4.31 5.55 -23.91
N TYR A 113 -3.41 5.81 -22.95
CA TYR A 113 -2.01 5.40 -23.01
C TYR A 113 -1.77 3.99 -22.48
N ILE A 114 -2.75 3.36 -21.83
CA ILE A 114 -2.61 2.00 -21.30
C ILE A 114 -2.66 0.99 -22.46
N PRO A 115 -1.57 0.23 -22.70
CA PRO A 115 -1.52 -0.74 -23.79
C PRO A 115 -2.59 -1.83 -23.64
N SER A 116 -3.17 -2.28 -24.76
CA SER A 116 -4.18 -3.34 -24.77
C SER A 116 -3.68 -4.70 -24.28
N PHE A 117 -2.36 -4.94 -24.24
CA PHE A 117 -1.84 -6.18 -23.64
C PHE A 117 -2.09 -6.24 -22.13
N CYS A 118 -2.27 -5.11 -21.44
CA CYS A 118 -2.60 -5.08 -20.01
C CYS A 118 -3.93 -5.79 -19.72
N GLU A 119 -4.89 -5.74 -20.65
CA GLU A 119 -6.18 -6.45 -20.57
C GLU A 119 -6.00 -7.98 -20.62
N ARG A 120 -4.86 -8.47 -21.10
CA ARG A 120 -4.55 -9.91 -21.14
C ARG A 120 -3.89 -10.42 -19.85
N ILE A 121 -3.43 -9.52 -18.99
CA ILE A 121 -2.78 -9.86 -17.73
C ILE A 121 -3.83 -9.72 -16.63
N TYR A 122 -4.20 -10.83 -15.98
CA TYR A 122 -5.28 -10.88 -14.99
C TYR A 122 -5.18 -9.77 -13.92
N ILE A 123 -3.95 -9.47 -13.46
CA ILE A 123 -3.69 -8.46 -12.44
C ILE A 123 -3.87 -7.02 -12.98
N LEU A 124 -3.67 -6.80 -14.28
CA LEU A 124 -3.71 -5.47 -14.92
C LEU A 124 -4.99 -5.22 -15.71
N ASP A 125 -5.87 -6.21 -15.83
CA ASP A 125 -7.13 -6.10 -16.59
C ASP A 125 -8.01 -4.93 -16.10
N ASN A 126 -7.95 -4.64 -14.80
CA ASN A 126 -8.71 -3.56 -14.19
C ASN A 126 -7.99 -2.21 -14.15
N LEU A 127 -6.77 -2.11 -14.68
CA LEU A 127 -5.96 -0.90 -14.58
C LEU A 127 -6.62 0.30 -15.29
N LYS A 128 -7.23 0.09 -16.46
CA LYS A 128 -8.01 1.14 -17.15
C LYS A 128 -9.22 1.58 -16.32
N SER A 129 -9.97 0.61 -15.80
CA SER A 129 -11.14 0.88 -14.96
C SER A 129 -10.76 1.64 -13.70
N TYR A 130 -9.60 1.35 -13.10
CA TYR A 130 -9.08 2.07 -11.94
C TYR A 130 -8.90 3.57 -12.22
N PHE A 131 -8.25 3.94 -13.34
CA PHE A 131 -8.05 5.34 -13.67
C PHE A 131 -9.34 6.05 -14.11
N VAL A 132 -10.23 5.37 -14.85
CA VAL A 132 -11.47 5.98 -15.36
C VAL A 132 -12.56 6.11 -14.29
N LYS A 133 -12.69 5.13 -13.39
CA LYS A 133 -13.70 5.13 -12.32
C LYS A 133 -13.17 5.69 -11.00
N GLY A 134 -11.85 5.86 -10.88
CA GLY A 134 -11.21 6.49 -9.72
C GLY A 134 -11.65 7.94 -9.56
N VAL A 135 -11.67 8.41 -8.33
CA VAL A 135 -12.05 9.79 -7.99
C VAL A 135 -10.89 10.39 -7.25
N TYR A 136 -10.27 11.39 -7.88
CA TYR A 136 -9.24 12.19 -7.23
C TYR A 136 -9.82 12.92 -6.00
N ASP A 137 -9.23 12.69 -4.83
CA ASP A 137 -9.60 13.35 -3.57
C ASP A 137 -8.35 13.93 -2.89
N PRO A 138 -8.29 15.26 -2.63
CA PRO A 138 -7.21 15.85 -1.83
C PRO A 138 -7.00 15.22 -0.45
N ASN A 139 -8.02 14.61 0.16
CA ASN A 139 -7.88 13.88 1.41
C ASN A 139 -7.03 12.61 1.26
N ASP A 140 -7.05 11.98 0.08
CA ASP A 140 -6.26 10.79 -0.21
C ASP A 140 -4.77 11.14 -0.30
N ILE A 141 -4.44 12.31 -0.86
CA ILE A 141 -3.09 12.86 -0.80
C ILE A 141 -2.62 13.01 0.66
N PHE A 142 -3.46 13.58 1.54
CA PHE A 142 -3.11 13.73 2.95
C PHE A 142 -2.92 12.37 3.64
N ALA A 143 -3.79 11.39 3.36
CA ALA A 143 -3.69 10.03 3.87
C ALA A 143 -2.39 9.34 3.41
N ILE A 144 -2.01 9.50 2.15
CA ILE A 144 -0.75 8.99 1.59
C ILE A 144 0.46 9.58 2.36
N PHE A 145 0.49 10.90 2.55
CA PHE A 145 1.57 11.54 3.31
C PHE A 145 1.64 11.03 4.75
N LEU A 146 0.50 10.90 5.43
CA LEU A 146 0.45 10.32 6.77
C LEU A 146 0.97 8.88 6.80
N GLY A 147 0.58 8.04 5.82
CA GLY A 147 1.02 6.66 5.69
C GLY A 147 2.54 6.55 5.55
N ILE A 148 3.13 7.38 4.71
CA ILE A 148 4.58 7.43 4.49
C ILE A 148 5.33 7.94 5.73
N ILE A 149 4.83 9.00 6.40
CA ILE A 149 5.43 9.51 7.64
C ILE A 149 5.41 8.42 8.72
N ALA A 150 4.26 7.75 8.90
CA ALA A 150 4.12 6.66 9.85
C ALA A 150 5.08 5.50 9.51
N ALA A 151 5.17 5.10 8.25
CA ALA A 151 6.09 4.05 7.82
C ALA A 151 7.56 4.41 8.10
N TYR A 152 7.96 5.66 7.85
CA TYR A 152 9.31 6.10 8.15
C TYR A 152 9.63 6.02 9.65
N ILE A 153 8.73 6.52 10.50
CA ILE A 153 8.89 6.51 11.96
C ILE A 153 8.96 5.07 12.47
N ILE A 154 8.00 4.22 12.09
CA ILE A 154 7.96 2.81 12.50
C ILE A 154 9.19 2.06 11.97
N GLY A 155 9.59 2.31 10.73
CA GLY A 155 10.80 1.76 10.13
C GLY A 155 12.06 2.12 10.92
N GLU A 156 12.21 3.37 11.35
CA GLU A 156 13.33 3.82 12.19
C GLU A 156 13.31 3.15 13.58
N LEU A 157 12.17 3.14 14.26
CA LEU A 157 12.04 2.57 15.60
C LEU A 157 12.35 1.06 15.61
N THR A 158 11.79 0.34 14.64
CA THR A 158 11.98 -1.12 14.52
C THR A 158 13.40 -1.49 14.08
N SER A 159 14.05 -0.68 13.24
CA SER A 159 15.44 -0.91 12.80
C SER A 159 16.45 -0.63 13.92
N ARG A 160 16.21 0.39 14.76
CA ARG A 160 17.03 0.68 15.95
C ARG A 160 16.92 -0.43 17.00
N SER A 161 15.70 -0.89 17.29
CA SER A 161 15.46 -2.02 18.20
C SER A 161 16.19 -3.28 17.74
N GLN A 162 16.20 -3.54 16.43
CA GLN A 162 16.90 -4.66 15.83
C GLN A 162 18.43 -4.52 15.98
N SER A 163 18.98 -3.34 15.66
CA SER A 163 20.42 -3.06 15.79
C SER A 163 20.92 -3.19 17.24
N ALA A 164 20.12 -2.76 18.23
CA ALA A 164 20.43 -2.90 19.65
C ALA A 164 20.46 -4.36 20.10
N ARG A 165 19.50 -5.19 19.65
CA ARG A 165 19.52 -6.64 19.92
C ARG A 165 20.74 -7.30 19.30
N ASP A 166 21.04 -7.00 18.04
CA ASP A 166 22.14 -7.63 17.32
C ASP A 166 23.51 -7.21 17.89
N GLY A 167 23.62 -6.03 18.50
CA GLY A 167 24.80 -5.60 19.24
C GLY A 167 25.04 -6.37 20.54
N ILE A 168 24.00 -6.92 21.17
CA ILE A 168 24.10 -7.69 22.42
C ILE A 168 24.63 -9.12 22.14
N TYR A 169 24.30 -9.71 21.00
CA TYR A 169 24.70 -11.08 20.64
C TYR A 169 26.12 -11.21 20.06
N VAL A 170 26.86 -10.11 19.86
CA VAL A 170 28.23 -10.15 19.31
C VAL A 170 29.30 -10.18 20.40
N TYR A 171 28.93 -10.02 21.68
CA TYR A 171 29.86 -9.97 22.83
C TYR A 171 29.73 -11.13 23.82
N THR A 172 29.05 -12.22 23.44
CA THR A 172 28.97 -13.48 24.21
C THR A 172 29.43 -14.63 23.36
#